data_AF-A0A359G2S0-F1
#
_entry.id   AF-A0A359G2S0-F1
#
_cell.length_a   1.000
_cell.length_b   1.000
_cell.length_c   1.000
_cell.angle_alpha   90.00
_cell.angle_beta   90.00
_cell.angle_gamma   90.00
#
_symmetry.space_group_name_H-M   'P 1'
#
loop_
_entity.id
_entity.type
_entity.pdbx_description
1 polymer ?
#
loop_
_entity_poly.entity_id
_entity_poly.type
_entity_poly.pdbx_seq_one_letter_code
_entity_poly.pdbx_strand_id
1 'polypeptide(L)'
;SRNPHEIAMVEDMTEEQREKKIKEKKLMRMGVMTALALAIHNFPEGLATFTAAIADPNLGIAIAVAIAIHNIPEGIAVSVPIYYATGSKRKAFRYSFLSGLAEPIGALVGYALLMPFMGPVLFGIVFAAVAGIMVFISLDELLPAAREFGEHHLSIYGMVLGMVVMALSLLLFM
;
A
#
# COMPACT_ATOMS: atom_id res chain seq x y z
N SER A 1 6.07 36.75 -26.35
CA SER A 1 4.99 36.66 -25.33
C SER A 1 3.95 35.68 -25.85
N ARG A 2 3.75 34.53 -25.19
CA ARG A 2 2.76 33.54 -25.63
C ARG A 2 1.38 33.94 -25.09
N ASN A 3 0.36 33.88 -25.94
CA ASN A 3 -1.01 34.25 -25.60
C ASN A 3 -1.63 33.18 -24.68
N PRO A 4 -2.19 33.52 -23.49
CA PRO A 4 -2.73 32.54 -22.54
C PRO A 4 -3.90 31.68 -23.05
N HIS A 5 -4.52 32.07 -24.17
CA HIS A 5 -5.64 31.36 -24.80
C HIS A 5 -5.22 30.36 -25.89
N GLU A 6 -3.93 30.27 -26.19
CA GLU A 6 -3.41 29.30 -27.16
C GLU A 6 -3.31 27.93 -26.49
N ILE A 7 -4.02 26.92 -27.03
CA ILE A 7 -3.98 25.55 -26.50
C ILE A 7 -2.60 25.00 -26.82
N ALA A 8 -1.72 24.95 -25.81
CA ALA A 8 -0.40 24.36 -25.95
C ALA A 8 -0.53 22.87 -26.31
N MET A 9 -0.07 22.51 -27.51
CA MET A 9 -0.13 21.14 -27.98
C MET A 9 1.00 20.33 -27.35
N VAL A 10 0.85 19.01 -27.26
CA VAL A 10 1.91 18.13 -26.73
C VAL A 10 3.19 18.23 -27.57
N GLU A 11 3.03 18.55 -28.86
CA GLU A 11 4.09 18.78 -29.84
C GLU A 11 4.89 20.07 -29.56
N ASP A 12 4.31 21.02 -28.81
CA ASP A 12 4.97 22.28 -28.42
C ASP A 12 5.80 22.15 -27.14
N MET A 13 5.80 20.97 -26.51
CA MET A 13 6.52 20.73 -25.26
C MET A 13 8.01 20.58 -25.52
N THR A 14 8.84 21.20 -24.68
CA THR A 14 10.27 20.89 -24.67
C THR A 14 10.49 19.45 -24.19
N GLU A 15 11.61 18.84 -24.56
CA GLU A 15 11.97 17.50 -24.09
C GLU A 15 11.98 17.43 -22.55
N GLU A 16 12.49 18.46 -21.88
CA GLU A 16 12.48 18.57 -20.41
C GLU A 16 11.06 18.58 -19.82
N GLN A 17 10.12 19.32 -20.45
CA GLN A 17 8.72 19.32 -20.03
C GLN A 17 8.06 17.96 -20.25
N ARG A 18 8.43 17.25 -21.32
CA ARG A 18 7.91 15.93 -21.67
C ARG A 18 8.40 14.88 -20.67
N GLU A 19 9.68 14.88 -20.36
CA GLU A 19 10.29 14.00 -19.35
C GLU A 19 9.68 14.20 -17.97
N LYS A 20 9.52 15.45 -17.53
CA LYS A 20 8.87 15.77 -16.26
C LYS A 20 7.44 15.21 -16.20
N LYS A 21 6.65 15.40 -17.25
CA LYS A 21 5.26 14.91 -17.32
C LYS A 21 5.18 13.38 -17.35
N ILE A 22 6.16 12.71 -17.96
CA ILE A 22 6.28 11.24 -17.91
C ILE A 22 6.58 10.78 -16.48
N LYS A 23 7.52 11.43 -15.79
CA LYS A 23 7.89 11.12 -14.40
C LYS A 23 6.70 11.31 -13.45
N GLU A 24 5.97 12.41 -13.55
CA GLU A 24 4.75 12.67 -12.77
C GLU A 24 3.68 11.59 -13.01
N LYS A 25 3.47 11.17 -14.27
CA LYS A 25 2.54 10.07 -14.60
C LYS A 25 2.97 8.74 -13.99
N LYS A 26 4.25 8.40 -14.03
CA LYS A 26 4.79 7.18 -13.41
C LYS A 26 4.58 7.17 -11.90
N LEU A 27 4.92 8.28 -11.24
CA LEU A 27 4.71 8.46 -9.80
C LEU A 27 3.23 8.36 -9.42
N MET A 28 2.33 8.98 -10.21
CA MET A 28 0.89 8.89 -9.98
C MET A 28 0.40 7.44 -10.11
N ARG A 29 0.83 6.73 -11.16
CA ARG A 29 0.46 5.34 -11.38
C ARG A 29 0.92 4.46 -10.23
N MET A 30 2.18 4.57 -9.83
CA MET A 30 2.71 3.85 -8.66
C MET A 30 1.85 4.13 -7.43
N GLY A 31 1.65 5.40 -7.06
CA GLY A 31 0.92 5.74 -5.84
C GLY A 31 -0.53 5.23 -5.83
N VAL A 32 -1.21 5.26 -6.98
CA VAL A 32 -2.57 4.72 -7.11
C VAL A 32 -2.59 3.18 -7.02
N MET A 33 -1.64 2.52 -7.68
CA MET A 33 -1.56 1.05 -7.64
C MET A 33 -1.17 0.56 -6.24
N THR A 34 -0.22 1.22 -5.57
CA THR A 34 0.10 0.98 -4.15
C THR A 34 -1.11 1.21 -3.24
N ALA A 35 -1.91 2.26 -3.46
CA ALA A 35 -3.14 2.47 -2.69
C ALA A 35 -4.16 1.35 -2.90
N LEU A 36 -4.31 0.85 -4.13
CA LEU A 36 -5.21 -0.26 -4.42
C LEU A 36 -4.72 -1.57 -3.80
N ALA A 37 -3.41 -1.82 -3.88
CA ALA A 37 -2.74 -2.97 -3.26
C ALA A 37 -3.05 -3.07 -1.78
N LEU A 38 -2.76 -1.97 -1.07
CA LEU A 38 -2.90 -1.89 0.38
C LEU A 38 -4.38 -1.95 0.74
N ALA A 39 -5.28 -1.29 0.02
CA ALA A 39 -6.71 -1.46 0.24
C ALA A 39 -7.15 -2.95 0.19
N ILE A 40 -6.58 -3.76 -0.70
CA ILE A 40 -6.90 -5.19 -0.78
C ILE A 40 -6.30 -5.99 0.41
N HIS A 41 -5.15 -5.57 0.93
CA HIS A 41 -4.46 -6.24 2.05
C HIS A 41 -4.98 -5.86 3.43
N ASN A 42 -5.32 -4.59 3.61
CA ASN A 42 -5.82 -4.08 4.87
C ASN A 42 -7.22 -4.65 5.16
N PHE A 43 -7.95 -5.14 4.13
CA PHE A 43 -9.22 -5.83 4.33
C PHE A 43 -9.10 -7.13 5.15
N PRO A 44 -8.28 -8.14 4.75
CA PRO A 44 -7.98 -9.30 5.58
C PRO A 44 -7.40 -8.96 6.96
N GLU A 45 -6.57 -7.92 7.04
CA GLU A 45 -5.98 -7.47 8.30
C GLU A 45 -7.05 -6.95 9.27
N GLY A 46 -7.99 -6.14 8.80
CA GLY A 46 -9.12 -5.67 9.59
C GLY A 46 -10.03 -6.82 10.06
N LEU A 47 -10.29 -7.79 9.19
CA LEU A 47 -10.99 -9.03 9.55
C LEU A 47 -10.25 -9.77 10.68
N ALA A 48 -8.94 -9.99 10.53
CA ALA A 48 -8.11 -10.71 11.50
C ALA A 48 -8.10 -10.00 12.86
N THR A 49 -7.88 -8.68 12.86
CA THR A 49 -7.91 -7.82 14.04
C THR A 49 -9.21 -7.95 14.81
N PHE A 50 -10.32 -7.88 14.09
CA PHE A 50 -11.64 -7.98 14.70
C PHE A 50 -11.87 -9.39 15.27
N THR A 51 -11.55 -10.45 14.53
CA THR A 51 -11.70 -11.83 15.02
C THR A 51 -10.85 -12.08 16.28
N ALA A 52 -9.64 -11.55 16.33
CA ALA A 52 -8.78 -11.66 17.50
C ALA A 52 -9.34 -10.88 18.70
N ALA A 53 -9.91 -9.69 18.48
CA ALA A 53 -10.52 -8.89 19.53
C ALA A 53 -11.78 -9.53 20.14
N ILE A 54 -12.57 -10.25 19.34
CA ILE A 54 -13.72 -11.03 19.83
C ILE A 54 -13.26 -12.27 20.62
N ALA A 55 -12.17 -12.92 20.19
CA ALA A 55 -11.63 -14.09 20.87
C ALA A 55 -11.01 -13.75 22.23
N ASP A 56 -10.20 -12.69 22.29
CA ASP A 56 -9.64 -12.13 23.53
C ASP A 56 -9.43 -10.61 23.36
N PRO A 57 -10.16 -9.77 24.12
CA PRO A 57 -10.01 -8.32 24.05
C PRO A 57 -8.59 -7.81 24.32
N ASN A 58 -7.82 -8.46 25.19
CA ASN A 58 -6.43 -8.05 25.47
C ASN A 58 -5.53 -8.30 24.26
N LEU A 59 -5.71 -9.46 23.60
CA LEU A 59 -5.02 -9.78 22.35
C LEU A 59 -5.44 -8.82 21.23
N GLY A 60 -6.73 -8.50 21.14
CA GLY A 60 -7.26 -7.52 20.18
C GLY A 60 -6.63 -6.14 20.32
N ILE A 61 -6.48 -5.62 21.55
CA ILE A 61 -5.81 -4.34 21.80
C ILE A 61 -4.34 -4.40 21.36
N ALA A 62 -3.62 -5.48 21.71
CA ALA A 62 -2.23 -5.65 21.32
C ALA A 62 -2.05 -5.67 19.78
N ILE A 63 -2.92 -6.40 19.07
CA ILE A 63 -2.92 -6.48 17.61
C ILE A 63 -3.28 -5.12 16.98
N ALA A 64 -4.31 -4.44 17.49
CA ALA A 64 -4.71 -3.12 16.98
C ALA A 64 -3.57 -2.09 17.10
N VAL A 65 -2.80 -2.11 18.20
CA VAL A 65 -1.62 -1.25 18.35
C VAL A 65 -0.52 -1.62 17.35
N ALA A 66 -0.25 -2.92 17.18
CA ALA A 66 0.74 -3.39 16.22
C ALA A 66 0.40 -2.95 14.79
N ILE A 67 -0.86 -3.06 14.41
CA ILE A 67 -1.37 -2.68 13.08
C ILE A 67 -1.37 -1.16 12.89
N ALA A 68 -1.74 -0.40 13.92
CA ALA A 68 -1.63 1.06 13.86
C ALA A 68 -0.19 1.53 13.57
N ILE A 69 0.82 0.82 14.10
CA ILE A 69 2.23 1.07 13.79
C ILE A 69 2.57 0.63 12.37
N HIS A 70 2.07 -0.53 11.92
CA HIS A 70 2.28 -1.06 10.56
C HIS A 70 1.73 -0.15 9.46
N ASN A 71 0.55 0.45 9.69
CA ASN A 71 -0.13 1.33 8.77
C ASN A 71 0.61 2.66 8.50
N ILE A 72 1.54 3.07 9.37
CA ILE A 72 2.31 4.30 9.18
C ILE A 72 3.23 4.19 7.93
N PRO A 73 4.13 3.19 7.85
CA PRO A 73 4.89 2.90 6.62
C PRO A 73 4.03 2.76 5.37
N GLU A 74 2.91 2.04 5.44
CA GLU A 74 2.00 1.84 4.31
C GLU A 74 1.39 3.16 3.81
N GLY A 75 0.92 3.99 4.74
CA GLY A 75 0.38 5.30 4.42
C GLY A 75 1.40 6.22 3.75
N ILE A 76 2.68 6.13 4.17
CA ILE A 76 3.79 6.85 3.54
C ILE A 76 4.03 6.31 2.11
N ALA A 77 4.01 5.00 1.91
CA ALA A 77 4.20 4.36 0.61
C ALA A 77 3.17 4.81 -0.44
N VAL A 78 1.94 5.10 -0.02
CA VAL A 78 0.90 5.72 -0.87
C VAL A 78 1.10 7.22 -1.04
N SER A 79 1.31 7.92 0.07
CA SER A 79 1.25 9.39 0.11
C SER A 79 2.40 10.05 -0.64
N VAL A 80 3.62 9.54 -0.50
CA VAL A 80 4.84 10.10 -1.08
C VAL A 80 4.79 10.18 -2.61
N PRO A 81 4.55 9.08 -3.35
CA PRO A 81 4.53 9.13 -4.80
C PRO A 81 3.39 9.99 -5.35
N ILE A 82 2.22 10.00 -4.70
CA ILE A 82 1.09 10.86 -5.09
C ILE A 82 1.42 12.33 -4.85
N TYR A 83 2.09 12.66 -3.75
CA TYR A 83 2.52 14.02 -3.48
C TYR A 83 3.52 14.50 -4.53
N TYR A 84 4.55 13.71 -4.84
CA TYR A 84 5.53 14.08 -5.87
C TYR A 84 4.95 14.12 -7.29
N ALA A 85 3.90 13.36 -7.57
CA ALA A 85 3.19 13.40 -8.84
C ALA A 85 2.26 14.62 -8.99
N THR A 86 1.70 15.13 -7.89
CA THR A 86 0.58 16.09 -7.95
C THR A 86 0.84 17.42 -7.25
N GLY A 87 1.89 17.51 -6.44
CA GLY A 87 2.17 18.64 -5.54
C GLY A 87 1.15 18.85 -4.42
N SER A 88 0.17 17.95 -4.25
CA SER A 88 -0.98 18.17 -3.36
C SER A 88 -0.97 17.23 -2.16
N LYS A 89 -0.67 17.78 -0.97
CA LYS A 89 -0.77 17.06 0.31
C LYS A 89 -2.18 16.50 0.55
N ARG A 90 -3.21 17.24 0.14
CA ARG A 90 -4.61 16.82 0.29
C ARG A 90 -4.94 15.61 -0.59
N LYS A 91 -4.39 15.52 -1.80
CA LYS A 91 -4.54 14.33 -2.64
C LYS A 91 -3.82 13.14 -2.01
N ALA A 92 -2.54 13.31 -1.64
CA ALA A 92 -1.76 12.26 -0.98
C ALA A 92 -2.50 11.67 0.26
N PHE A 93 -2.95 12.55 1.16
CA PHE A 93 -3.74 12.14 2.32
C PHE A 93 -5.02 11.40 1.94
N ARG A 94 -5.79 11.90 0.95
CA ARG A 94 -7.04 11.26 0.53
C ARG A 94 -6.82 9.82 0.03
N TYR A 95 -5.82 9.59 -0.80
CA TYR A 95 -5.56 8.25 -1.33
C TYR A 95 -5.11 7.29 -0.21
N SER A 96 -4.21 7.74 0.65
CA SER A 96 -3.75 6.96 1.81
C SER A 96 -4.89 6.65 2.77
N PHE A 97 -5.72 7.65 3.09
CA PHE A 97 -6.90 7.47 3.94
C PHE A 97 -7.93 6.52 3.33
N LEU A 98 -8.25 6.67 2.04
CA LEU A 98 -9.18 5.78 1.35
C LEU A 98 -8.69 4.33 1.29
N SER A 99 -7.38 4.12 1.13
CA SER A 99 -6.76 2.80 1.25
C SER A 99 -6.94 2.23 2.66
N GLY A 100 -6.62 3.02 3.69
CA GLY A 100 -6.72 2.59 5.09
C GLY A 100 -8.15 2.31 5.55
N LEU A 101 -9.18 2.92 4.93
CA LEU A 101 -10.58 2.58 5.21
C LEU A 101 -10.94 1.12 4.89
N ALA A 102 -10.14 0.41 4.09
CA ALA A 102 -10.36 -1.00 3.85
C ALA A 102 -10.27 -1.86 5.12
N GLU A 103 -9.49 -1.44 6.12
CA GLU A 103 -9.35 -2.14 7.40
C GLU A 103 -10.62 -2.13 8.24
N PRO A 104 -11.22 -0.97 8.61
CA PRO A 104 -12.49 -0.97 9.33
C PRO A 104 -13.63 -1.58 8.50
N ILE A 105 -13.60 -1.47 7.17
CA ILE A 105 -14.55 -2.16 6.29
C ILE A 105 -14.36 -3.68 6.38
N GLY A 106 -13.11 -4.17 6.36
CA GLY A 106 -12.77 -5.58 6.52
C GLY A 106 -13.21 -6.13 7.87
N ALA A 107 -13.02 -5.38 8.95
CA ALA A 107 -13.53 -5.73 10.27
C ALA A 107 -15.07 -5.88 10.30
N LEU A 108 -15.79 -4.88 9.75
CA LEU A 108 -17.26 -4.87 9.70
C LEU A 108 -17.82 -6.00 8.83
N VAL A 109 -17.33 -6.14 7.59
CA VAL A 109 -17.75 -7.18 6.65
C VAL A 109 -17.37 -8.56 7.18
N GLY A 110 -16.18 -8.66 7.76
CA GLY A 110 -15.67 -9.86 8.40
C GLY A 110 -16.61 -10.39 9.47
N TYR A 111 -17.03 -9.50 10.38
CA TYR A 111 -17.99 -9.81 11.43
C TYR A 111 -19.37 -10.18 10.90
N ALA A 112 -19.94 -9.32 10.04
CA ALA A 112 -21.35 -9.38 9.70
C ALA A 112 -21.68 -10.43 8.63
N LEU A 113 -20.77 -10.69 7.70
CA LEU A 113 -21.04 -11.49 6.51
C LEU A 113 -20.19 -12.76 6.42
N LEU A 114 -18.93 -12.69 6.86
CA LEU A 114 -17.96 -13.76 6.60
C LEU A 114 -17.83 -14.74 7.77
N MET A 115 -18.02 -14.32 9.02
CA MET A 115 -17.85 -15.17 10.21
C MET A 115 -18.57 -16.53 10.11
N PRO A 116 -19.81 -16.65 9.61
CA PRO A 116 -20.49 -17.95 9.49
C PRO A 116 -19.90 -18.89 8.42
N PHE A 117 -19.18 -18.35 7.44
CA PHE A 117 -18.64 -19.09 6.29
C PHE A 117 -17.13 -19.25 6.33
N MET A 118 -16.43 -18.54 7.22
CA MET A 118 -14.98 -18.58 7.33
C MET A 118 -14.47 -19.78 8.11
N GLY A 119 -14.36 -20.89 7.40
CA GLY A 119 -13.56 -22.05 7.85
C GLY A 119 -12.06 -21.85 7.62
N PRO A 120 -11.20 -22.72 8.21
CA PRO A 120 -9.74 -22.64 8.08
C PRO A 120 -9.23 -22.65 6.63
N VAL A 121 -9.91 -23.40 5.75
CA VAL A 121 -9.55 -23.49 4.32
C VAL A 121 -9.78 -22.16 3.61
N LEU A 122 -10.92 -21.51 3.85
CA LEU A 122 -11.23 -20.22 3.22
C LEU A 122 -10.29 -19.13 3.74
N PHE A 123 -9.97 -19.15 5.03
CA PHE A 123 -8.91 -18.32 5.61
C PHE A 123 -7.59 -18.50 4.85
N GLY A 124 -7.13 -19.74 4.70
CA GLY A 124 -5.89 -20.05 3.98
C GLY A 124 -5.88 -19.53 2.52
N ILE A 125 -6.99 -19.72 1.79
CA ILE A 125 -7.12 -19.24 0.40
C ILE A 125 -7.05 -17.72 0.31
N VAL A 126 -7.79 -17.00 1.17
CA VAL A 126 -7.80 -15.53 1.18
C VAL A 126 -6.41 -14.98 1.52
N PHE A 127 -5.77 -15.51 2.56
CA PHE A 127 -4.43 -15.08 2.95
C PHE A 127 -3.38 -15.41 1.88
N ALA A 128 -3.48 -16.56 1.22
CA ALA A 128 -2.58 -16.91 0.12
C ALA A 128 -2.72 -15.96 -1.08
N ALA A 129 -3.96 -15.61 -1.46
CA ALA A 129 -4.22 -14.66 -2.54
C ALA A 129 -3.65 -13.26 -2.21
N VAL A 130 -3.87 -12.79 -0.98
CA VAL A 130 -3.39 -11.48 -0.51
C VAL A 130 -1.86 -11.45 -0.45
N ALA A 131 -1.23 -12.49 0.08
CA ALA A 131 0.23 -12.62 0.11
C ALA A 131 0.81 -12.59 -1.31
N GLY A 132 0.20 -13.30 -2.26
CA GLY A 132 0.62 -13.30 -3.66
C GLY A 132 0.56 -11.91 -4.32
N ILE A 133 -0.55 -11.17 -4.10
CA ILE A 133 -0.69 -9.80 -4.60
C ILE A 133 0.38 -8.89 -3.98
N MET A 134 0.65 -9.03 -2.68
CA MET A 134 1.66 -8.21 -2.00
C MET A 134 3.08 -8.50 -2.48
N VAL A 135 3.41 -9.76 -2.77
CA VAL A 135 4.69 -10.12 -3.40
C VAL A 135 4.80 -9.49 -4.79
N PHE A 136 3.76 -9.61 -5.63
CA PHE A 136 3.75 -9.00 -6.97
C PHE A 136 3.98 -7.48 -6.89
N ILE A 137 3.23 -6.77 -6.05
CA ILE A 137 3.33 -5.30 -5.97
C ILE A 137 4.66 -4.86 -5.36
N SER A 138 5.19 -5.60 -4.38
CA SER A 138 6.51 -5.34 -3.81
C SER A 138 7.62 -5.47 -4.85
N LEU A 139 7.57 -6.50 -5.71
CA LEU A 139 8.63 -6.80 -6.67
C LEU A 139 8.49 -6.07 -8.01
N ASP A 140 7.27 -5.94 -8.53
CA ASP A 140 7.00 -5.39 -9.87
C ASP A 140 6.67 -3.90 -9.85
N GLU A 141 6.33 -3.32 -8.69
CA GLU A 141 6.04 -1.88 -8.60
C GLU A 141 6.90 -1.14 -7.58
N LEU A 142 6.92 -1.57 -6.31
CA LEU A 142 7.61 -0.84 -5.24
C LEU A 142 9.14 -0.92 -5.38
N LEU A 143 9.71 -2.10 -5.64
CA LEU A 143 11.16 -2.25 -5.80
C LEU A 143 11.71 -1.49 -7.03
N PRO A 144 11.11 -1.57 -8.23
CA PRO A 144 11.54 -0.80 -9.39
C PRO A 144 11.47 0.70 -9.14
N ALA A 145 10.40 1.17 -8.48
CA ALA A 145 10.27 2.57 -8.14
C ALA A 145 11.29 3.01 -7.08
N ALA A 146 11.53 2.22 -6.05
CA ALA A 146 12.56 2.51 -5.05
C ALA A 146 13.95 2.64 -5.71
N ARG A 147 14.23 1.83 -6.74
CA ARG A 147 15.46 1.94 -7.55
C ARG A 147 15.48 3.14 -8.51
N GLU A 148 14.33 3.54 -9.07
CA GLU A 148 14.23 4.67 -10.01
C GLU A 148 14.28 6.03 -9.29
N PHE A 149 13.73 6.12 -8.08
CA PHE A 149 13.60 7.37 -7.32
C PHE A 149 14.49 7.46 -6.09
N GLY A 150 15.17 6.38 -5.72
CA GLY A 150 16.08 6.31 -4.58
C GLY A 150 17.41 5.64 -4.92
N GLU A 151 18.18 5.32 -3.89
CA GLU A 151 19.48 4.67 -4.04
C GLU A 151 19.31 3.17 -4.31
N HIS A 152 19.89 2.69 -5.41
CA HIS A 152 19.71 1.33 -5.89
C HIS A 152 20.10 0.27 -4.85
N HIS A 153 21.26 0.43 -4.20
CA HIS A 153 21.78 -0.52 -3.22
C HIS A 153 20.96 -0.51 -1.92
N LEU A 154 20.59 0.68 -1.43
CA LEU A 154 19.77 0.84 -0.22
C LEU A 154 18.40 0.18 -0.38
N SER A 155 17.80 0.27 -1.57
CA SER A 155 16.50 -0.34 -1.87
C SER A 155 16.56 -1.87 -1.79
N ILE A 156 17.64 -2.48 -2.32
CA ILE A 156 17.86 -3.93 -2.24
C ILE A 156 18.15 -4.34 -0.80
N TYR A 157 19.03 -3.62 -0.08
CA TYR A 157 19.34 -3.95 1.30
C TYR A 157 18.11 -3.84 2.21
N GLY A 158 17.29 -2.80 2.03
CA GLY A 158 16.03 -2.66 2.78
C GLY A 158 15.07 -3.82 2.53
N MET A 159 14.91 -4.23 1.26
CA MET A 159 14.08 -5.39 0.90
C MET A 159 14.60 -6.69 1.53
N VAL A 160 15.88 -6.99 1.37
CA VAL A 160 16.49 -8.22 1.89
C VAL A 160 16.44 -8.24 3.41
N LEU A 161 16.75 -7.12 4.07
CA LEU A 161 16.66 -7.00 5.53
C LEU A 161 15.22 -7.23 6.00
N GLY A 162 14.23 -6.64 5.33
CA GLY A 162 12.81 -6.87 5.63
C GLY A 162 12.44 -8.36 5.51
N MET A 163 12.85 -9.03 4.44
CA MET A 163 12.64 -10.48 4.27
C MET A 163 13.29 -11.29 5.37
N VAL A 164 14.52 -10.95 5.79
CA VAL A 164 15.23 -11.64 6.88
C VAL A 164 14.51 -11.43 8.21
N VAL A 165 14.11 -10.20 8.53
CA VAL A 165 13.36 -9.90 9.77
C VAL A 165 12.05 -10.69 9.81
N MET A 166 11.33 -10.79 8.69
CA MET A 166 10.11 -11.59 8.60
C MET A 166 10.38 -13.09 8.72
N ALA A 167 11.44 -13.61 8.11
CA ALA A 167 11.80 -15.03 8.23
C ALA A 167 12.17 -15.40 9.68
N LEU A 168 12.94 -14.53 10.36
CA LEU A 168 13.33 -14.72 11.75
C LEU A 168 12.15 -14.60 12.71
N SER A 169 11.22 -13.66 12.46
CA SER A 169 10.02 -13.55 13.30
C SER A 169 9.16 -14.80 13.20
N LEU A 170 8.96 -15.34 11.99
CA LEU A 170 8.22 -16.59 11.80
C LEU A 170 8.88 -17.77 12.55
N LEU A 171 10.20 -17.90 12.49
CA LEU A 171 10.92 -18.95 13.23
C LEU A 171 10.80 -18.81 14.76
N LEU A 172 10.69 -17.59 15.27
CA LEU A 172 10.63 -17.32 16.70
C LEU A 172 9.22 -17.52 17.28
N PHE A 173 8.17 -17.37 16.46
CA PHE A 173 6.77 -17.50 16.86
C PHE A 173 6.11 -18.82 16.42
N MET A 174 6.85 -19.71 15.76
CA MET A 174 6.46 -21.09 15.43
C MET A 174 6.70 -22.07 16.58
#